data_AF-A0A3C1HUV7-F1
#
_entry.id   AF-A0A3C1HUV7-F1
#
_cell.length_a   1.000
_cell.length_b   1.000
_cell.length_c   1.000
_cell.angle_alpha   90.00
_cell.angle_beta   90.00
_cell.angle_gamma   90.00
#
_symmetry.space_group_name_H-M   'P 1'
#
loop_
_entity.id
_entity.type
_entity.pdbx_description
1 polymer ?
#
loop_
_entity_poly.entity_id
_entity_poly.type
_entity_poly.pdbx_seq_one_letter_code
_entity_poly.pdbx_strand_id
1 'polypeptide(L)'
;KSFYEAHSLEEVRKAEKRLTGYNPPWTKHEEAILEVEQTVYQWFAEVGREETKIYANFHGFDPNKELVEISVRQSCFYPDRTGLDYITVQGFEMCQAASPWAPPTADQPGMIGPHWAKGWIIEDCIFHDAKCSAVSLGKEISTGDNDCTKFREKPGYQYQMEAVFRAKKDGWSKEKIGSHIIRNNTIYDCGQNGIVGHMGCIFSKIEHNHIYNIAVKHEYFGYEIAGIKLHAGIDVQVIGNNIHNCTLGSWFDWQTQGVRISGNLYYANDRDLMVEVSHGPYIVDNNIFASPYNFDNISQGGAYIHNFCAGTMRREQVVDRSTPYHLPHSTDLLGTALVFSGDDRLYQNIFVGGQETFTPQSKSGTDGYDECIMHPMCKEMNKWFKTEQLNTGCARSWQEYKERIKEAGDGDHDVFMRVMQAAYVNGNHYCFGAKAFSGEKDNTFSKENPMLEIREEKGKFYAEFTADQSLFKTKTEPIETKMLGRPRICNFRFEAPDGSEIVFNRDICGNERSKSPIPGPFEKIEAGKNKVLVWEK
;
A
#
# COMPACT_ATOMS: atom_id res chain seq x y z
N LYS A 1 -4.69 -6.38 27.48
CA LYS A 1 -3.73 -5.84 26.47
C LYS A 1 -2.54 -6.76 26.37
N SER A 2 -1.99 -6.97 25.17
CA SER A 2 -0.81 -7.82 24.97
C SER A 2 0.44 -7.23 25.63
N PHE A 3 1.36 -8.10 26.06
CA PHE A 3 2.65 -7.71 26.64
C PHE A 3 3.73 -7.64 25.54
N TYR A 4 4.84 -6.98 25.83
CA TYR A 4 6.01 -6.97 24.96
C TYR A 4 6.96 -8.14 25.26
N GLU A 5 7.47 -8.78 24.23
CA GLU A 5 8.46 -9.85 24.35
C GLU A 5 9.83 -9.26 24.73
N ALA A 6 10.48 -9.85 25.72
CA ALA A 6 11.83 -9.51 26.18
C ALA A 6 12.83 -10.61 25.80
N HIS A 7 14.12 -10.28 25.70
CA HIS A 7 15.17 -11.24 25.32
C HIS A 7 15.64 -12.11 26.48
N SER A 8 15.32 -11.74 27.73
CA SER A 8 15.71 -12.49 28.91
C SER A 8 14.78 -12.24 30.10
N LEU A 9 14.80 -13.16 31.08
CA LEU A 9 14.11 -12.97 32.37
C LEU A 9 14.60 -11.72 33.13
N GLU A 10 15.86 -11.32 32.94
CA GLU A 10 16.42 -10.13 33.58
C GLU A 10 15.82 -8.84 33.00
N GLU A 11 15.57 -8.80 31.69
CA GLU A 11 14.86 -7.69 31.05
C GLU A 11 13.43 -7.60 31.56
N VAL A 12 12.70 -8.72 31.69
CA VAL A 12 11.34 -8.74 32.27
C VAL A 12 11.31 -8.12 33.67
N ARG A 13 12.34 -8.36 34.50
CA ARG A 13 12.44 -7.80 35.86
C ARG A 13 12.71 -6.30 35.85
N LYS A 14 13.54 -5.81 34.92
CA LYS A 14 13.96 -4.40 34.85
C LYS A 14 12.98 -3.51 34.08
N ALA A 15 12.26 -4.09 33.12
CA ALA A 15 11.24 -3.51 32.26
C ALA A 15 11.29 -1.97 32.13
N GLU A 16 11.92 -1.47 31.08
CA GLU A 16 12.07 -0.04 30.82
C GLU A 16 11.08 0.47 29.77
N LYS A 17 10.77 1.76 29.86
CA LYS A 17 9.92 2.43 28.86
C LYS A 17 10.65 2.54 27.53
N ARG A 18 9.95 2.23 26.43
CA ARG A 18 10.42 2.48 25.06
C ARG A 18 9.64 3.64 24.45
N LEU A 19 10.37 4.57 23.84
CA LEU A 19 9.79 5.76 23.22
C LEU A 19 9.68 5.61 21.69
N THR A 20 10.58 4.84 21.09
CA THR A 20 10.72 4.72 19.63
C THR A 20 10.87 3.25 19.21
N GLY A 21 10.42 2.96 17.99
CA GLY A 21 10.52 1.68 17.31
C GLY A 21 11.73 1.58 16.37
N TYR A 22 11.79 0.47 15.62
CA TYR A 22 12.77 0.29 14.53
C TYR A 22 12.24 0.88 13.23
N ASN A 23 13.02 1.75 12.60
CA ASN A 23 12.63 2.41 11.35
C ASN A 23 13.08 1.60 10.11
N PRO A 24 12.36 1.73 8.97
CA PRO A 24 12.87 1.29 7.69
C PRO A 24 14.25 1.90 7.39
N PRO A 25 15.22 1.16 6.85
CA PRO A 25 16.59 1.63 6.72
C PRO A 25 16.79 2.79 5.73
N TRP A 26 15.79 3.08 4.89
CA TRP A 26 15.81 4.21 3.96
C TRP A 26 15.19 5.49 4.54
N THR A 27 14.52 5.43 5.69
CA THR A 27 14.02 6.61 6.40
C THR A 27 14.92 6.88 7.60
N LYS A 28 15.17 8.16 7.90
CA LYS A 28 15.90 8.58 9.12
C LYS A 28 14.95 9.07 10.22
N HIS A 29 13.65 8.79 10.07
CA HIS A 29 12.60 9.26 10.97
C HIS A 29 12.34 8.23 12.05
N GLU A 30 12.36 8.65 13.32
CA GLU A 30 11.99 7.82 14.47
C GLU A 30 10.48 7.55 14.51
N GLU A 31 10.07 6.29 14.37
CA GLU A 31 8.68 5.88 14.56
C GLU A 31 8.37 5.82 16.07
N ALA A 32 7.38 6.59 16.51
CA ALA A 32 7.04 6.72 17.93
C ALA A 32 6.21 5.52 18.40
N ILE A 33 6.50 5.03 19.62
CA ILE A 33 5.65 4.02 20.26
C ILE A 33 4.34 4.67 20.70
N LEU A 34 3.22 4.17 20.16
CA LEU A 34 1.89 4.72 20.43
C LEU A 34 1.48 4.60 21.91
N GLU A 35 1.81 3.47 22.55
CA GLU A 35 1.48 3.18 23.96
C GLU A 35 2.73 2.98 24.83
N VAL A 36 3.44 4.06 25.14
CA VAL A 36 4.69 4.02 25.94
C VAL A 36 4.51 3.32 27.30
N GLU A 37 3.38 3.53 27.98
CA GLU A 37 3.11 2.90 29.28
C GLU A 37 2.92 1.38 29.18
N GLN A 38 2.58 0.85 28.00
CA GLN A 38 2.43 -0.59 27.79
C GLN A 38 3.80 -1.30 27.73
N THR A 39 4.89 -0.60 27.37
CA THR A 39 6.18 -1.24 27.05
C THR A 39 6.88 -1.89 28.25
N VAL A 40 6.48 -1.52 29.47
CA VAL A 40 6.99 -2.10 30.72
C VAL A 40 6.27 -3.40 31.11
N TYR A 41 5.17 -3.74 30.45
CA TYR A 41 4.53 -5.04 30.63
C TYR A 41 5.22 -6.03 29.68
N GLN A 42 6.20 -6.74 30.24
CA GLN A 42 7.08 -7.61 29.46
C GLN A 42 6.89 -9.09 29.81
N TRP A 43 7.13 -9.97 28.84
CA TRP A 43 7.13 -11.42 29.02
C TRP A 43 8.35 -12.07 28.36
N PHE A 44 8.74 -13.24 28.85
CA PHE A 44 9.82 -14.07 28.34
C PHE A 44 9.44 -15.55 28.54
N ALA A 45 9.87 -16.44 27.66
CA ALA A 45 9.61 -17.86 27.82
C ALA A 45 10.86 -18.73 27.61
N GLU A 46 10.95 -19.81 28.38
CA GLU A 46 11.94 -20.88 28.22
C GLU A 46 11.20 -22.15 27.78
N VAL A 47 11.54 -22.67 26.61
CA VAL A 47 10.94 -23.89 26.05
C VAL A 47 11.90 -25.05 26.29
N GLY A 48 11.52 -25.95 27.20
CA GLY A 48 12.22 -27.20 27.47
C GLY A 48 11.65 -28.37 26.68
N ARG A 49 12.18 -29.57 26.94
CA ARG A 49 11.70 -30.80 26.27
C ARG A 49 10.30 -31.23 26.71
N GLU A 50 9.95 -30.99 27.98
CA GLU A 50 8.70 -31.46 28.60
C GLU A 50 7.78 -30.33 29.05
N GLU A 51 8.31 -29.13 29.24
CA GLU A 51 7.58 -27.98 29.77
C GLU A 51 7.99 -26.69 29.05
N THR A 52 7.06 -25.73 29.01
CA THR A 52 7.32 -24.34 28.63
C THR A 52 7.07 -23.46 29.85
N LYS A 53 8.08 -22.70 30.28
CA LYS A 53 7.97 -21.75 31.39
C LYS A 53 7.79 -20.36 30.82
N ILE A 54 6.71 -19.69 31.22
CA ILE A 54 6.42 -18.31 30.81
C ILE A 54 6.57 -17.42 32.04
N TYR A 55 7.38 -16.37 31.91
CA TYR A 55 7.61 -15.35 32.91
C TYR A 55 7.04 -14.03 32.38
N ALA A 56 6.31 -13.30 33.21
CA ALA A 56 5.77 -12.00 32.82
C ALA A 56 5.73 -11.04 34.01
N ASN A 57 5.94 -9.75 33.74
CA ASN A 57 5.89 -8.70 34.75
C ASN A 57 4.51 -8.03 34.76
N PHE A 58 3.67 -8.47 35.69
CA PHE A 58 2.34 -7.89 35.96
C PHE A 58 2.40 -6.71 36.94
N HIS A 59 3.59 -6.26 37.33
CA HIS A 59 3.81 -5.20 38.30
C HIS A 59 3.05 -5.45 39.62
N GLY A 60 2.08 -4.60 39.97
CA GLY A 60 1.30 -4.72 41.20
C GLY A 60 0.09 -5.66 41.11
N PHE A 61 -0.21 -6.24 39.94
CA PHE A 61 -1.39 -7.06 39.73
C PHE A 61 -1.14 -8.55 40.03
N ASP A 62 -2.15 -9.24 40.56
CA ASP A 62 -2.11 -10.68 40.83
C ASP A 62 -2.68 -11.45 39.60
N PRO A 63 -1.83 -12.10 38.78
CA PRO A 63 -2.27 -12.72 37.54
C PRO A 63 -3.21 -13.92 37.74
N ASN A 64 -3.36 -14.43 38.98
CA ASN A 64 -4.33 -15.50 39.27
C ASN A 64 -5.74 -14.96 39.56
N LYS A 65 -5.88 -13.64 39.72
CA LYS A 65 -7.16 -12.96 39.99
C LYS A 65 -7.64 -12.14 38.79
N GLU A 66 -6.70 -11.59 38.03
CA GLU A 66 -7.00 -10.90 36.78
C GLU A 66 -7.26 -11.89 35.64
N LEU A 67 -7.90 -11.43 34.56
CA LEU A 67 -8.02 -12.22 33.32
C LEU A 67 -6.70 -12.15 32.56
N VAL A 68 -5.87 -13.18 32.72
CA VAL A 68 -4.60 -13.35 32.00
C VAL A 68 -4.73 -14.48 30.99
N GLU A 69 -4.41 -14.17 29.74
CA GLU A 69 -4.47 -15.12 28.62
C GLU A 69 -3.09 -15.20 27.95
N ILE A 70 -2.82 -16.35 27.32
CA ILE A 70 -1.59 -16.61 26.56
C ILE A 70 -1.97 -17.16 25.19
N SER A 71 -1.23 -16.76 24.15
CA SER A 71 -1.41 -17.35 22.82
C SER A 71 -0.99 -18.82 22.84
N VAL A 72 -1.81 -19.68 22.21
CA VAL A 72 -1.56 -21.13 22.13
C VAL A 72 -1.66 -21.64 20.70
N ARG A 73 -2.73 -21.27 19.99
CA ARG A 73 -3.02 -21.78 18.63
C ARG A 73 -2.53 -20.80 17.57
N GLN A 74 -2.07 -21.35 16.45
CA GLN A 74 -1.58 -20.58 15.30
C GLN A 74 -2.67 -19.74 14.64
N SER A 75 -3.88 -20.31 14.49
CA SER A 75 -5.01 -19.72 13.79
C SER A 75 -6.31 -19.94 14.57
N CYS A 76 -7.31 -19.10 14.29
CA CYS A 76 -8.66 -19.22 14.83
C CYS A 76 -9.58 -19.98 13.85
N PHE A 77 -9.60 -19.57 12.58
CA PHE A 77 -10.42 -20.19 11.54
C PHE A 77 -9.63 -20.30 10.24
N TYR A 78 -8.97 -21.43 10.02
CA TYR A 78 -8.13 -21.65 8.84
C TYR A 78 -8.22 -23.11 8.42
N PRO A 79 -8.57 -23.44 7.17
CA PRO A 79 -8.57 -24.81 6.67
C PRO A 79 -7.22 -25.49 6.81
N ASP A 80 -7.20 -26.79 7.11
CA ASP A 80 -5.97 -27.61 7.07
C ASP A 80 -5.59 -28.07 5.65
N ARG A 81 -6.49 -27.86 4.69
CA ARG A 81 -6.32 -28.19 3.26
C ARG A 81 -6.78 -27.05 2.37
N THR A 82 -6.21 -27.00 1.16
CA THR A 82 -6.53 -25.99 0.15
C THR A 82 -7.82 -26.29 -0.62
N GLY A 83 -8.31 -25.31 -1.39
CA GLY A 83 -9.46 -25.50 -2.29
C GLY A 83 -10.80 -25.72 -1.58
N LEU A 84 -10.92 -25.29 -0.32
CA LEU A 84 -12.23 -25.19 0.34
C LEU A 84 -12.92 -23.91 -0.09
N ASP A 85 -13.57 -23.93 -1.24
CA ASP A 85 -14.17 -22.73 -1.84
C ASP A 85 -15.49 -22.31 -1.18
N TYR A 86 -15.87 -21.06 -1.40
CA TYR A 86 -17.21 -20.51 -1.13
C TYR A 86 -17.69 -20.63 0.32
N ILE A 87 -16.82 -20.27 1.27
CA ILE A 87 -17.17 -20.18 2.69
C ILE A 87 -17.47 -18.72 3.05
N THR A 88 -18.56 -18.51 3.80
CA THR A 88 -18.86 -17.24 4.45
C THR A 88 -18.57 -17.34 5.95
N VAL A 89 -17.81 -16.38 6.48
CA VAL A 89 -17.57 -16.21 7.91
C VAL A 89 -18.08 -14.83 8.31
N GLN A 90 -19.06 -14.77 9.22
CA GLN A 90 -19.76 -13.54 9.55
C GLN A 90 -20.02 -13.37 11.04
N GLY A 91 -19.80 -12.16 11.56
CA GLY A 91 -20.29 -11.75 12.88
C GLY A 91 -19.49 -12.29 14.08
N PHE A 92 -18.24 -12.70 13.87
CA PHE A 92 -17.38 -13.23 14.94
C PHE A 92 -16.37 -12.19 15.43
N GLU A 93 -16.07 -12.24 16.72
CA GLU A 93 -14.80 -11.75 17.25
C GLU A 93 -13.81 -12.91 17.26
N MET A 94 -12.64 -12.72 16.65
CA MET A 94 -11.53 -13.67 16.73
C MET A 94 -10.27 -12.93 17.14
N CYS A 95 -9.54 -13.50 18.10
CA CYS A 95 -8.36 -12.86 18.64
C CYS A 95 -7.28 -13.83 19.11
N GLN A 96 -6.11 -13.29 19.46
CA GLN A 96 -5.02 -14.01 20.14
C GLN A 96 -4.39 -15.17 19.33
N ALA A 97 -4.27 -15.00 18.01
CA ALA A 97 -3.66 -15.99 17.13
C ALA A 97 -2.13 -15.86 17.09
N ALA A 98 -1.42 -16.97 17.31
CA ALA A 98 0.03 -17.04 17.17
C ALA A 98 0.46 -17.22 15.69
N SER A 99 -0.02 -16.36 14.79
CA SER A 99 0.29 -16.44 13.37
C SER A 99 1.79 -16.15 13.10
N PRO A 100 2.45 -16.90 12.21
CA PRO A 100 3.87 -16.74 11.93
C PRO A 100 4.11 -15.57 10.96
N TRP A 101 5.39 -15.19 10.81
CA TRP A 101 5.83 -14.25 9.79
C TRP A 101 5.47 -14.76 8.38
N ALA A 102 4.82 -13.92 7.57
CA ALA A 102 4.17 -14.34 6.33
C ALA A 102 4.69 -13.58 5.07
N PRO A 103 5.96 -13.77 4.65
CA PRO A 103 6.51 -13.15 3.44
C PRO A 103 5.95 -13.81 2.16
N PRO A 104 6.05 -13.17 0.98
CA PRO A 104 5.54 -13.71 -0.28
C PRO A 104 6.28 -14.99 -0.72
N THR A 105 7.41 -15.31 -0.10
CA THR A 105 8.24 -16.49 -0.38
C THR A 105 7.98 -17.65 0.58
N ALA A 106 7.00 -17.54 1.48
CA ALA A 106 6.63 -18.55 2.47
C ALA A 106 5.19 -19.03 2.31
N ASP A 107 4.81 -20.11 3.01
CA ASP A 107 3.41 -20.29 3.38
C ASP A 107 2.91 -19.03 4.14
N GLN A 108 1.66 -18.63 3.91
CA GLN A 108 1.10 -17.41 4.51
C GLN A 108 -0.17 -17.71 5.33
N PRO A 109 -0.09 -18.45 6.45
CA PRO A 109 -1.22 -18.61 7.34
C PRO A 109 -1.47 -17.34 8.17
N GLY A 110 -2.73 -17.07 8.50
CA GLY A 110 -3.16 -15.96 9.36
C GLY A 110 -4.03 -16.44 10.52
N MET A 111 -4.59 -15.50 11.28
CA MET A 111 -5.68 -15.79 12.23
C MET A 111 -6.87 -16.45 11.52
N ILE A 112 -7.21 -15.92 10.34
CA ILE A 112 -8.26 -16.42 9.45
C ILE A 112 -7.81 -16.35 7.99
N GLY A 113 -8.28 -17.25 7.16
CA GLY A 113 -8.02 -17.20 5.73
C GLY A 113 -8.59 -18.38 4.95
N PRO A 114 -8.68 -18.27 3.61
CA PRO A 114 -9.28 -19.27 2.75
C PRO A 114 -8.33 -20.44 2.45
N HIS A 115 -7.04 -20.30 2.77
CA HIS A 115 -5.98 -21.26 2.47
C HIS A 115 -5.96 -21.70 0.99
N TRP A 116 -5.61 -20.77 0.09
CA TRP A 116 -5.51 -21.06 -1.36
C TRP A 116 -6.80 -21.67 -1.95
N ALA A 117 -7.87 -20.88 -1.92
CA ALA A 117 -9.20 -21.26 -2.38
C ALA A 117 -9.86 -20.09 -3.13
N LYS A 118 -11.15 -20.21 -3.46
CA LYS A 118 -11.93 -19.21 -4.17
C LYS A 118 -13.20 -18.78 -3.44
N GLY A 119 -13.59 -17.52 -3.59
CA GLY A 119 -14.97 -17.08 -3.37
C GLY A 119 -15.41 -16.97 -1.92
N TRP A 120 -14.47 -16.88 -0.97
CA TRP A 120 -14.80 -16.61 0.44
C TRP A 120 -15.37 -15.21 0.66
N ILE A 121 -16.24 -15.11 1.65
CA ILE A 121 -16.73 -13.84 2.20
C ILE A 121 -16.39 -13.81 3.69
N ILE A 122 -15.61 -12.81 4.11
CA ILE A 122 -15.28 -12.57 5.53
C ILE A 122 -15.85 -11.19 5.87
N GLU A 123 -16.93 -11.17 6.65
CA GLU A 123 -17.71 -9.94 6.84
C GLU A 123 -18.23 -9.70 8.25
N ASP A 124 -18.39 -8.43 8.61
CA ASP A 124 -18.95 -7.99 9.91
C ASP A 124 -18.23 -8.60 11.13
N CYS A 125 -16.93 -8.89 11.01
CA CYS A 125 -16.13 -9.50 12.09
C CYS A 125 -15.26 -8.47 12.81
N ILE A 126 -14.77 -8.85 13.99
CA ILE A 126 -13.74 -8.14 14.75
C ILE A 126 -12.52 -9.05 14.87
N PHE A 127 -11.35 -8.58 14.42
CA PHE A 127 -10.11 -9.33 14.43
C PHE A 127 -9.03 -8.55 15.18
N HIS A 128 -8.43 -9.12 16.22
CA HIS A 128 -7.35 -8.43 16.93
C HIS A 128 -6.34 -9.34 17.64
N ASP A 129 -5.18 -8.80 18.00
CA ASP A 129 -4.11 -9.55 18.67
C ASP A 129 -3.59 -10.75 17.84
N ALA A 130 -3.43 -10.58 16.52
CA ALA A 130 -2.65 -11.53 15.72
C ALA A 130 -1.16 -11.26 15.92
N LYS A 131 -0.35 -12.28 16.27
CA LYS A 131 1.10 -12.08 16.43
C LYS A 131 1.73 -11.51 15.17
N CYS A 132 1.33 -11.99 13.99
CA CYS A 132 1.72 -11.42 12.70
C CYS A 132 0.50 -10.91 11.90
N SER A 133 -0.09 -11.75 11.06
CA SER A 133 -1.19 -11.37 10.16
C SER A 133 -2.55 -11.84 10.67
N ALA A 134 -3.57 -10.98 10.61
CA ALA A 134 -4.95 -11.36 10.93
C ALA A 134 -5.61 -12.12 9.76
N VAL A 135 -6.03 -11.40 8.72
CA VAL A 135 -6.65 -12.02 7.53
C VAL A 135 -5.56 -12.34 6.51
N SER A 136 -5.38 -13.60 6.17
CA SER A 136 -4.52 -14.00 5.06
C SER A 136 -5.33 -14.43 3.86
N LEU A 137 -5.04 -13.84 2.70
CA LEU A 137 -5.45 -14.26 1.37
C LEU A 137 -4.24 -14.77 0.58
N GLY A 138 -3.21 -15.25 1.28
CA GLY A 138 -1.92 -15.57 0.71
C GLY A 138 -1.81 -16.94 0.04
N LYS A 139 -0.59 -17.23 -0.40
CA LYS A 139 -0.22 -18.51 -1.00
C LYS A 139 0.00 -19.59 0.06
N GLU A 140 0.01 -20.83 -0.40
CA GLU A 140 0.33 -22.02 0.38
C GLU A 140 1.80 -22.45 0.21
N ILE A 141 2.21 -23.48 0.95
CA ILE A 141 3.61 -23.91 1.11
C ILE A 141 4.27 -24.49 -0.16
N SER A 142 3.53 -25.19 -1.03
CA SER A 142 4.09 -25.98 -2.14
C SER A 142 4.76 -25.14 -3.23
N THR A 143 4.36 -23.87 -3.34
CA THR A 143 4.94 -22.91 -4.30
C THR A 143 6.26 -22.27 -3.82
N GLY A 144 6.71 -22.59 -2.61
CA GLY A 144 8.00 -22.17 -2.03
C GLY A 144 7.85 -21.79 -0.56
N ASP A 145 8.84 -22.11 0.29
CA ASP A 145 8.72 -21.84 1.72
C ASP A 145 10.03 -21.40 2.37
N ASN A 146 10.27 -20.09 2.44
CA ASN A 146 11.45 -19.48 3.07
C ASN A 146 12.79 -20.03 2.53
N ASP A 147 12.83 -20.42 1.25
CA ASP A 147 13.98 -21.11 0.63
C ASP A 147 15.25 -20.25 0.66
N CYS A 148 15.14 -18.92 0.56
CA CYS A 148 16.25 -17.99 0.74
C CYS A 148 16.92 -18.15 2.11
N THR A 149 16.11 -18.21 3.18
CA THR A 149 16.59 -18.30 4.55
C THR A 149 17.12 -19.70 4.86
N LYS A 150 16.43 -20.74 4.37
CA LYS A 150 16.77 -22.15 4.59
C LYS A 150 18.05 -22.58 3.86
N PHE A 151 18.15 -22.27 2.57
CA PHE A 151 19.22 -22.79 1.71
C PHE A 151 20.30 -21.75 1.39
N ARG A 152 19.98 -20.46 1.41
CA ARG A 152 20.90 -19.34 1.12
C ARG A 152 21.57 -19.39 -0.26
N GLU A 153 20.94 -20.05 -1.23
CA GLU A 153 21.49 -20.20 -2.58
C GLU A 153 21.11 -19.04 -3.51
N LYS A 154 19.91 -18.46 -3.33
CA LYS A 154 19.35 -17.37 -4.14
C LYS A 154 18.63 -16.37 -3.24
N PRO A 155 18.55 -15.09 -3.61
CA PRO A 155 17.82 -14.10 -2.83
C PRO A 155 16.31 -14.36 -2.85
N GLY A 156 15.60 -13.80 -1.86
CA GLY A 156 14.13 -13.82 -1.81
C GLY A 156 13.47 -13.31 -3.09
N TYR A 157 14.03 -12.26 -3.71
CA TYR A 157 13.63 -11.76 -5.03
C TYR A 157 13.50 -12.87 -6.09
N GLN A 158 14.54 -13.70 -6.23
CA GLN A 158 14.55 -14.76 -7.25
C GLN A 158 13.56 -15.88 -6.91
N TYR A 159 13.46 -16.25 -5.62
CA TYR A 159 12.50 -17.26 -5.17
C TYR A 159 11.04 -16.79 -5.28
N GLN A 160 10.76 -15.50 -5.09
CA GLN A 160 9.43 -14.92 -5.26
C GLN A 160 8.96 -15.02 -6.71
N MET A 161 9.83 -14.65 -7.67
CA MET A 161 9.55 -14.79 -9.09
C MET A 161 9.26 -16.26 -9.45
N GLU A 162 10.08 -17.20 -8.98
CA GLU A 162 9.85 -18.63 -9.23
C GLU A 162 8.56 -19.16 -8.59
N ALA A 163 8.15 -18.63 -7.44
CA ALA A 163 6.89 -19.00 -6.80
C ALA A 163 5.69 -18.66 -7.69
N VAL A 164 5.72 -17.52 -8.40
CA VAL A 164 4.69 -17.14 -9.38
C VAL A 164 4.61 -18.14 -10.52
N PHE A 165 5.76 -18.54 -11.09
CA PHE A 165 5.78 -19.53 -12.17
C PHE A 165 5.31 -20.92 -11.71
N ARG A 166 5.69 -21.36 -10.51
CA ARG A 166 5.21 -22.61 -9.91
C ARG A 166 3.69 -22.57 -9.69
N ALA A 167 3.20 -21.52 -9.04
CA ALA A 167 1.77 -21.34 -8.81
C ALA A 167 0.97 -21.34 -10.11
N LYS A 168 1.48 -20.66 -11.16
CA LYS A 168 0.83 -20.65 -12.48
C LYS A 168 0.77 -22.04 -13.10
N LYS A 169 1.87 -22.80 -13.05
CA LYS A 169 1.92 -24.19 -13.49
C LYS A 169 0.91 -25.08 -12.74
N ASP A 170 0.72 -24.79 -11.45
CA ASP A 170 -0.18 -25.55 -10.56
C ASP A 170 -1.64 -25.03 -10.58
N GLY A 171 -1.96 -24.10 -11.48
CA GLY A 171 -3.33 -23.68 -11.77
C GLY A 171 -3.79 -22.41 -11.08
N TRP A 172 -2.89 -21.56 -10.57
CA TRP A 172 -3.22 -20.21 -10.13
C TRP A 172 -3.87 -19.41 -11.27
N SER A 173 -5.16 -19.17 -11.13
CA SER A 173 -6.05 -18.64 -12.17
C SER A 173 -7.33 -18.08 -11.54
N LYS A 174 -8.02 -17.17 -12.26
CA LYS A 174 -9.31 -16.59 -11.84
C LYS A 174 -10.36 -17.68 -11.58
N GLU A 175 -10.27 -18.80 -12.28
CA GLU A 175 -11.18 -19.93 -12.20
C GLU A 175 -11.08 -20.65 -10.85
N LYS A 176 -9.88 -20.71 -10.25
CA LYS A 176 -9.60 -21.56 -9.08
C LYS A 176 -9.26 -20.82 -7.79
N ILE A 177 -8.72 -19.61 -7.86
CA ILE A 177 -8.14 -18.92 -6.71
C ILE A 177 -8.62 -17.46 -6.64
N GLY A 178 -8.78 -16.95 -5.43
CA GLY A 178 -9.10 -15.56 -5.16
C GLY A 178 -10.60 -15.26 -5.27
N SER A 179 -10.94 -14.09 -5.82
CA SER A 179 -12.32 -13.59 -5.87
C SER A 179 -12.99 -13.56 -4.49
N HIS A 180 -12.24 -13.21 -3.45
CA HIS A 180 -12.72 -13.11 -2.08
C HIS A 180 -13.39 -11.76 -1.82
N ILE A 181 -14.23 -11.66 -0.80
CA ILE A 181 -14.81 -10.40 -0.32
C ILE A 181 -14.48 -10.28 1.16
N ILE A 182 -13.73 -9.24 1.51
CA ILE A 182 -13.38 -8.90 2.89
C ILE A 182 -14.03 -7.56 3.19
N ARG A 183 -15.10 -7.54 4.00
CA ARG A 183 -15.87 -6.31 4.20
C ARG A 183 -16.42 -6.06 5.58
N ASN A 184 -16.61 -4.79 5.94
CA ASN A 184 -17.24 -4.37 7.20
C ASN A 184 -16.52 -4.92 8.46
N ASN A 185 -15.26 -5.33 8.34
CA ASN A 185 -14.52 -5.87 9.48
C ASN A 185 -13.81 -4.75 10.23
N THR A 186 -13.61 -4.94 11.54
CA THR A 186 -12.68 -4.14 12.35
C THR A 186 -11.45 -4.97 12.66
N ILE A 187 -10.25 -4.51 12.26
CA ILE A 187 -9.00 -5.28 12.34
C ILE A 187 -7.94 -4.45 13.03
N TYR A 188 -7.43 -4.89 14.19
CA TYR A 188 -6.48 -4.07 14.95
C TYR A 188 -5.47 -4.85 15.82
N ASP A 189 -4.48 -4.14 16.36
CA ASP A 189 -3.46 -4.67 17.26
C ASP A 189 -2.75 -5.94 16.71
N CYS A 190 -2.38 -5.90 15.43
CA CYS A 190 -1.69 -7.01 14.75
C CYS A 190 -0.23 -6.65 14.44
N GLY A 191 0.70 -7.59 14.60
CA GLY A 191 2.13 -7.29 14.52
C GLY A 191 2.71 -7.13 13.11
N GLN A 192 2.05 -7.68 12.08
CA GLN A 192 2.52 -7.62 10.68
C GLN A 192 1.48 -6.96 9.77
N ASN A 193 0.26 -7.51 9.70
CA ASN A 193 -0.78 -7.04 8.79
C ASN A 193 -2.18 -7.17 9.38
N GLY A 194 -3.06 -6.25 9.00
CA GLY A 194 -4.50 -6.51 9.08
C GLY A 194 -4.92 -7.50 7.99
N ILE A 195 -4.50 -7.25 6.75
CA ILE A 195 -4.75 -8.15 5.60
C ILE A 195 -3.44 -8.39 4.84
N VAL A 196 -3.08 -9.67 4.61
CA VAL A 196 -1.88 -10.06 3.85
C VAL A 196 -2.24 -10.98 2.68
N GLY A 197 -1.41 -11.01 1.63
CA GLY A 197 -1.43 -12.13 0.70
C GLY A 197 -0.60 -11.95 -0.56
N HIS A 198 0.09 -13.01 -0.99
CA HIS A 198 0.72 -13.14 -2.29
C HIS A 198 -0.06 -14.13 -3.14
N MET A 199 -0.46 -13.74 -4.36
CA MET A 199 -1.20 -14.54 -5.36
C MET A 199 -2.63 -14.95 -4.97
N GLY A 200 -2.87 -15.48 -3.76
CA GLY A 200 -4.18 -15.97 -3.34
C GLY A 200 -5.27 -14.89 -3.33
N CYS A 201 -4.89 -13.62 -3.36
CA CYS A 201 -5.77 -12.46 -3.26
C CYS A 201 -6.33 -11.95 -4.58
N ILE A 202 -5.93 -12.49 -5.74
CA ILE A 202 -6.39 -12.04 -7.07
C ILE A 202 -7.92 -11.87 -7.17
N PHE A 203 -8.37 -10.87 -7.91
CA PHE A 203 -9.78 -10.57 -8.18
C PHE A 203 -10.66 -10.32 -6.94
N SER A 204 -10.05 -10.12 -5.76
CA SER A 204 -10.79 -9.93 -4.51
C SER A 204 -11.26 -8.49 -4.32
N LYS A 205 -12.24 -8.31 -3.44
CA LYS A 205 -12.71 -7.01 -2.95
C LYS A 205 -12.39 -6.88 -1.47
N ILE A 206 -11.77 -5.77 -1.10
CA ILE A 206 -11.49 -5.39 0.28
C ILE A 206 -12.19 -4.05 0.49
N GLU A 207 -13.38 -4.09 1.07
CA GLU A 207 -14.28 -2.94 1.09
C GLU A 207 -14.79 -2.60 2.49
N HIS A 208 -14.82 -1.32 2.84
CA HIS A 208 -15.46 -0.85 4.09
C HIS A 208 -14.90 -1.47 5.38
N ASN A 209 -13.61 -1.78 5.44
CA ASN A 209 -12.96 -2.27 6.66
C ASN A 209 -12.37 -1.10 7.47
N HIS A 210 -12.35 -1.25 8.80
CA HIS A 210 -11.67 -0.35 9.72
C HIS A 210 -10.40 -1.04 10.26
N ILE A 211 -9.23 -0.58 9.81
CA ILE A 211 -7.93 -1.21 10.07
C ILE A 211 -7.04 -0.24 10.84
N TYR A 212 -6.60 -0.60 12.04
CA TYR A 212 -5.75 0.28 12.83
C TYR A 212 -4.79 -0.41 13.79
N ASN A 213 -3.82 0.31 14.35
CA ASN A 213 -2.80 -0.22 15.26
C ASN A 213 -2.04 -1.44 14.68
N ILE A 214 -1.62 -1.33 13.42
CA ILE A 214 -0.89 -2.40 12.75
C ILE A 214 0.61 -2.14 12.86
N ALA A 215 1.31 -3.08 13.50
CA ALA A 215 2.74 -3.09 13.78
C ALA A 215 3.27 -1.95 14.68
N VAL A 216 2.38 -1.28 15.43
CA VAL A 216 2.72 -0.13 16.29
C VAL A 216 3.49 -0.45 17.57
N LYS A 217 3.72 -1.75 17.84
CA LYS A 217 4.60 -2.19 18.93
C LYS A 217 6.07 -2.29 18.51
N HIS A 218 6.36 -2.38 17.20
CA HIS A 218 7.72 -2.52 16.67
C HIS A 218 8.55 -3.62 17.37
N GLU A 219 7.93 -4.76 17.72
CA GLU A 219 8.61 -5.89 18.37
C GLU A 219 9.59 -6.59 17.42
N TYR A 220 9.29 -6.53 16.14
CA TYR A 220 10.13 -7.02 15.05
C TYR A 220 9.89 -6.14 13.83
N PHE A 221 10.81 -6.21 12.88
CA PHE A 221 10.74 -5.49 11.62
C PHE A 221 11.12 -6.39 10.46
N GLY A 222 10.49 -6.16 9.32
CA GLY A 222 10.84 -6.76 8.05
C GLY A 222 10.02 -6.13 6.93
N TYR A 223 10.39 -6.39 5.69
CA TYR A 223 9.77 -5.80 4.51
C TYR A 223 8.41 -6.42 4.15
N GLU A 224 7.56 -6.73 5.13
CA GLU A 224 6.23 -7.34 4.93
C GLU A 224 5.12 -6.70 5.76
N ILE A 225 5.42 -5.57 6.41
CA ILE A 225 4.55 -4.92 7.37
C ILE A 225 3.75 -3.80 6.70
N ALA A 226 2.42 -3.86 6.80
CA ALA A 226 1.47 -2.81 6.44
C ALA A 226 0.05 -3.19 6.91
N GLY A 227 -0.85 -2.22 7.09
CA GLY A 227 -2.27 -2.48 7.34
C GLY A 227 -2.87 -3.47 6.34
N ILE A 228 -2.63 -3.21 5.05
CA ILE A 228 -2.90 -4.14 3.95
C ILE A 228 -1.60 -4.35 3.16
N LYS A 229 -1.08 -5.58 3.05
CA LYS A 229 0.02 -5.90 2.13
C LYS A 229 -0.36 -6.99 1.13
N LEU A 230 -0.38 -6.65 -0.15
CA LEU A 230 -0.71 -7.60 -1.22
C LEU A 230 0.37 -7.68 -2.28
N HIS A 231 0.67 -8.90 -2.71
CA HIS A 231 1.54 -9.18 -3.84
C HIS A 231 0.77 -9.90 -4.93
N ALA A 232 0.96 -9.48 -6.19
CA ALA A 232 0.20 -10.01 -7.32
C ALA A 232 -1.33 -9.95 -7.09
N GLY A 233 -1.81 -8.86 -6.50
CA GLY A 233 -3.23 -8.58 -6.29
C GLY A 233 -3.95 -8.19 -7.58
N ILE A 234 -3.84 -8.99 -8.65
CA ILE A 234 -4.41 -8.68 -9.97
C ILE A 234 -5.91 -8.39 -9.83
N ASP A 235 -6.37 -7.27 -10.40
CA ASP A 235 -7.76 -6.80 -10.37
C ASP A 235 -8.37 -6.61 -8.95
N VAL A 236 -7.56 -6.56 -7.90
CA VAL A 236 -8.08 -6.34 -6.53
C VAL A 236 -8.69 -4.95 -6.38
N GLN A 237 -9.87 -4.88 -5.78
CA GLN A 237 -10.57 -3.63 -5.50
C GLN A 237 -10.48 -3.33 -4.00
N VAL A 238 -9.78 -2.25 -3.62
CA VAL A 238 -9.62 -1.79 -2.23
C VAL A 238 -10.39 -0.49 -2.07
N ILE A 239 -11.62 -0.57 -1.54
CA ILE A 239 -12.63 0.48 -1.68
C ILE A 239 -13.18 0.92 -0.32
N GLY A 240 -13.13 2.22 -0.02
CA GLY A 240 -13.85 2.76 1.13
C GLY A 240 -13.37 2.25 2.50
N ASN A 241 -12.10 1.88 2.65
CA ASN A 241 -11.55 1.44 3.94
C ASN A 241 -11.08 2.64 4.78
N ASN A 242 -11.14 2.51 6.10
CA ASN A 242 -10.58 3.45 7.07
C ASN A 242 -9.30 2.84 7.68
N ILE A 243 -8.14 3.41 7.37
CA ILE A 243 -6.82 2.84 7.67
C ILE A 243 -5.94 3.86 8.40
N HIS A 244 -5.70 3.65 9.69
CA HIS A 244 -4.97 4.62 10.51
C HIS A 244 -4.07 3.98 11.57
N ASN A 245 -3.15 4.75 12.16
CA ASN A 245 -2.23 4.24 13.18
C ASN A 245 -1.49 2.97 12.73
N CYS A 246 -0.97 2.97 11.51
CA CYS A 246 -0.14 1.91 10.96
C CYS A 246 1.25 2.45 10.63
N THR A 247 2.29 1.62 10.74
CA THR A 247 3.64 1.97 10.24
C THR A 247 3.67 2.11 8.71
N LEU A 248 2.75 1.43 8.02
CA LEU A 248 2.39 1.66 6.64
C LEU A 248 0.91 1.30 6.44
N GLY A 249 0.09 2.19 5.89
CA GLY A 249 -1.33 1.95 5.70
C GLY A 249 -1.61 0.82 4.69
N SER A 250 -1.07 0.93 3.47
CA SER A 250 -1.19 -0.12 2.45
C SER A 250 0.06 -0.26 1.60
N TRP A 251 0.39 -1.50 1.21
CA TRP A 251 1.53 -1.84 0.37
C TRP A 251 1.11 -2.84 -0.71
N PHE A 252 1.20 -2.40 -1.96
CA PHE A 252 0.99 -3.24 -3.13
C PHE A 252 2.33 -3.52 -3.79
N ASP A 253 2.81 -4.75 -3.66
CA ASP A 253 4.20 -5.13 -3.90
C ASP A 253 4.28 -6.23 -4.98
N TRP A 254 4.82 -5.87 -6.17
CA TRP A 254 4.78 -6.64 -7.41
C TRP A 254 3.38 -6.80 -8.02
N GLN A 255 3.35 -6.77 -9.35
CA GLN A 255 2.20 -7.24 -10.15
C GLN A 255 0.87 -6.55 -9.76
N THR A 256 0.95 -5.28 -9.33
CA THR A 256 -0.19 -4.39 -9.09
C THR A 256 -0.82 -3.99 -10.44
N GLN A 257 -1.60 -4.91 -11.01
CA GLN A 257 -2.18 -4.78 -12.34
C GLN A 257 -3.71 -4.92 -12.25
N GLY A 258 -4.44 -3.93 -12.76
CA GLY A 258 -5.90 -3.83 -12.63
C GLY A 258 -6.40 -3.44 -11.24
N VAL A 259 -5.48 -3.20 -10.29
CA VAL A 259 -5.81 -2.80 -8.92
C VAL A 259 -6.47 -1.42 -8.91
N ARG A 260 -7.51 -1.28 -8.10
CA ARG A 260 -8.14 0.01 -7.82
C ARG A 260 -8.21 0.27 -6.32
N ILE A 261 -7.60 1.38 -5.89
CA ILE A 261 -7.58 1.87 -4.51
C ILE A 261 -8.46 3.13 -4.52
N SER A 262 -9.73 2.99 -4.11
CA SER A 262 -10.72 4.06 -4.28
C SER A 262 -11.43 4.45 -3.00
N GLY A 263 -11.54 5.76 -2.73
CA GLY A 263 -12.36 6.28 -1.65
C GLY A 263 -11.91 5.87 -0.25
N ASN A 264 -10.66 5.46 -0.06
CA ASN A 264 -10.13 5.08 1.24
C ASN A 264 -9.69 6.33 2.03
N LEU A 265 -9.77 6.21 3.36
CA LEU A 265 -9.37 7.21 4.32
C LEU A 265 -8.08 6.74 5.02
N TYR A 266 -6.98 7.45 4.79
CA TYR A 266 -5.69 7.21 5.42
C TYR A 266 -5.27 8.40 6.28
N TYR A 267 -4.96 8.18 7.56
CA TYR A 267 -4.47 9.21 8.48
C TYR A 267 -3.69 8.63 9.65
N ALA A 268 -2.87 9.44 10.30
CA ALA A 268 -2.08 9.02 11.47
C ALA A 268 -1.25 7.74 11.22
N ASN A 269 -0.85 7.49 9.98
CA ASN A 269 0.10 6.44 9.63
C ASN A 269 1.50 7.07 9.55
N ASP A 270 2.54 6.27 9.75
CA ASP A 270 3.90 6.75 9.42
C ASP A 270 4.04 6.95 7.91
N ARG A 271 3.40 6.07 7.11
CA ARG A 271 3.25 6.17 5.66
C ARG A 271 1.87 5.68 5.22
N ASP A 272 1.21 6.35 4.27
CA ASP A 272 -0.14 5.92 3.86
C ASP A 272 -0.14 4.78 2.84
N LEU A 273 0.58 4.94 1.71
CA LEU A 273 0.52 4.03 0.57
C LEU A 273 1.91 3.78 -0.03
N MET A 274 2.19 2.52 -0.36
CA MET A 274 3.35 2.11 -1.14
C MET A 274 2.91 1.24 -2.31
N VAL A 275 3.37 1.58 -3.51
CA VAL A 275 3.24 0.73 -4.71
C VAL A 275 4.64 0.42 -5.21
N GLU A 276 5.04 -0.85 -5.15
CA GLU A 276 6.41 -1.28 -5.40
C GLU A 276 6.52 -2.23 -6.59
N VAL A 277 7.55 -2.00 -7.40
CA VAL A 277 7.99 -2.85 -8.53
C VAL A 277 6.84 -3.36 -9.39
N SER A 278 5.90 -2.47 -9.69
CA SER A 278 4.70 -2.75 -10.46
C SER A 278 4.65 -1.91 -11.73
N HIS A 279 3.94 -2.42 -12.74
CA HIS A 279 3.91 -1.87 -14.10
C HIS A 279 2.54 -1.33 -14.53
N GLY A 280 1.55 -1.43 -13.64
CA GLY A 280 0.17 -1.05 -13.90
C GLY A 280 -0.52 -1.86 -15.02
N PRO A 281 -1.67 -1.36 -15.52
CA PRO A 281 -2.36 -0.18 -15.04
C PRO A 281 -2.90 -0.39 -13.63
N TYR A 282 -2.73 0.58 -12.73
CA TYR A 282 -3.41 0.63 -11.43
C TYR A 282 -4.00 2.02 -11.19
N ILE A 283 -5.08 2.09 -10.42
CA ILE A 283 -5.85 3.31 -10.18
C ILE A 283 -5.87 3.62 -8.68
N VAL A 284 -5.60 4.88 -8.33
CA VAL A 284 -5.69 5.46 -6.99
C VAL A 284 -6.62 6.67 -7.08
N ASP A 285 -7.88 6.52 -6.70
CA ASP A 285 -8.88 7.57 -6.93
C ASP A 285 -9.72 7.95 -5.70
N ASN A 286 -10.06 9.24 -5.57
CA ASN A 286 -10.94 9.74 -4.50
C ASN A 286 -10.49 9.43 -3.06
N ASN A 287 -9.21 9.14 -2.82
CA ASN A 287 -8.72 8.84 -1.48
C ASN A 287 -8.34 10.11 -0.72
N ILE A 288 -8.35 10.02 0.60
CA ILE A 288 -7.79 11.03 1.50
C ILE A 288 -6.52 10.46 2.12
N PHE A 289 -5.39 11.12 1.86
CA PHE A 289 -4.07 10.79 2.41
C PHE A 289 -3.62 11.91 3.34
N ALA A 290 -3.91 11.77 4.63
CA ALA A 290 -3.73 12.81 5.63
C ALA A 290 -2.45 12.67 6.46
N SER A 291 -1.64 11.63 6.25
CA SER A 291 -0.36 11.48 6.95
C SER A 291 0.75 12.34 6.32
N PRO A 292 1.83 12.68 7.04
CA PRO A 292 2.92 13.52 6.50
C PRO A 292 3.70 12.85 5.36
N TYR A 293 3.62 11.52 5.23
CA TYR A 293 4.19 10.75 4.13
C TYR A 293 3.09 9.95 3.45
N ASN A 294 2.65 10.39 2.27
CA ASN A 294 1.53 9.73 1.58
C ASN A 294 1.99 8.55 0.71
N PHE A 295 3.02 8.73 -0.11
CA PHE A 295 3.30 7.79 -1.19
C PHE A 295 4.75 7.36 -1.29
N ASP A 296 5.00 6.06 -1.32
CA ASP A 296 6.15 5.48 -2.00
C ASP A 296 5.68 4.98 -3.38
N ASN A 297 5.94 5.75 -4.44
CA ASN A 297 5.75 5.31 -5.83
C ASN A 297 7.06 4.75 -6.36
N ILE A 298 7.31 3.47 -6.07
CA ILE A 298 8.47 2.71 -6.51
C ILE A 298 8.06 1.81 -7.68
N SER A 299 7.22 2.37 -8.55
CA SER A 299 6.51 1.69 -9.65
C SER A 299 6.39 2.59 -10.87
N GLN A 300 5.61 2.14 -11.86
CA GLN A 300 5.24 2.89 -13.06
C GLN A 300 3.84 2.45 -13.53
N GLY A 301 3.18 3.28 -14.33
CA GLY A 301 1.87 2.93 -14.92
C GLY A 301 0.67 3.21 -14.02
N GLY A 302 0.82 4.08 -13.02
CA GLY A 302 -0.26 4.45 -12.10
C GLY A 302 -1.16 5.57 -12.62
N ALA A 303 -2.39 5.63 -12.09
CA ALA A 303 -3.29 6.77 -12.27
C ALA A 303 -3.82 7.27 -10.92
N TYR A 304 -3.45 8.50 -10.56
CA TYR A 304 -3.82 9.19 -9.32
C TYR A 304 -4.83 10.28 -9.63
N ILE A 305 -6.09 10.07 -9.26
CA ILE A 305 -7.22 10.89 -9.72
C ILE A 305 -8.03 11.38 -8.52
N HIS A 306 -8.28 12.69 -8.40
CA HIS A 306 -9.18 13.21 -7.36
C HIS A 306 -8.78 12.89 -5.90
N ASN A 307 -7.49 12.72 -5.60
CA ASN A 307 -7.05 12.48 -4.22
C ASN A 307 -6.77 13.79 -3.46
N PHE A 308 -6.86 13.74 -2.14
CA PHE A 308 -6.32 14.79 -1.24
C PHE A 308 -5.02 14.27 -0.64
N CYS A 309 -3.89 14.86 -1.03
CA CYS A 309 -2.55 14.45 -0.65
C CYS A 309 -1.94 15.49 0.30
N ALA A 310 -1.99 15.25 1.61
CA ALA A 310 -1.49 16.19 2.62
C ALA A 310 -0.03 15.96 3.05
N GLY A 311 0.66 15.03 2.38
CA GLY A 311 1.97 14.50 2.70
C GLY A 311 2.97 14.57 1.54
N THR A 312 4.13 13.93 1.74
CA THR A 312 5.15 13.78 0.68
C THR A 312 4.97 12.50 -0.14
N MET A 313 5.45 12.55 -1.39
CA MET A 313 5.60 11.43 -2.32
C MET A 313 7.08 11.20 -2.59
N ARG A 314 7.56 9.98 -2.35
CA ARG A 314 8.86 9.50 -2.83
C ARG A 314 8.67 8.70 -4.10
N ARG A 315 9.51 8.97 -5.10
CA ARG A 315 9.51 8.28 -6.39
C ARG A 315 10.92 7.82 -6.75
N GLU A 316 11.08 6.55 -7.12
CA GLU A 316 12.36 5.98 -7.52
C GLU A 316 12.25 4.99 -8.67
N GLN A 317 13.38 4.76 -9.33
CA GLN A 317 13.55 3.66 -10.29
C GLN A 317 13.97 2.39 -9.55
N VAL A 318 13.60 1.24 -10.13
CA VAL A 318 14.12 -0.07 -9.72
C VAL A 318 14.61 -0.80 -10.96
N VAL A 319 15.91 -0.66 -11.22
CA VAL A 319 16.56 -1.20 -12.42
C VAL A 319 17.38 -2.47 -12.14
N ASP A 320 17.38 -2.93 -10.89
CA ASP A 320 18.06 -4.14 -10.42
C ASP A 320 17.12 -5.31 -10.13
N ARG A 321 15.80 -5.08 -10.14
CA ARG A 321 14.77 -6.11 -9.98
C ARG A 321 13.76 -6.04 -11.13
N SER A 322 13.61 -7.16 -11.82
CA SER A 322 12.58 -7.34 -12.83
C SER A 322 11.42 -8.14 -12.26
N THR A 323 10.19 -7.68 -12.50
CA THR A 323 8.98 -8.32 -11.97
C THR A 323 7.96 -8.60 -13.07
N PRO A 324 7.08 -9.61 -12.90
CA PRO A 324 6.10 -9.97 -13.93
C PRO A 324 5.03 -8.91 -14.21
N TYR A 325 4.49 -8.96 -15.43
CA TYR A 325 3.21 -8.37 -15.82
C TYR A 325 2.39 -9.40 -16.62
N HIS A 326 1.08 -9.22 -16.65
CA HIS A 326 0.12 -10.27 -17.06
C HIS A 326 -0.74 -9.86 -18.26
N LEU A 327 -1.43 -10.79 -18.90
CA LEU A 327 -2.56 -10.43 -19.76
C LEU A 327 -3.66 -9.72 -18.94
N PRO A 328 -4.47 -8.84 -19.56
CA PRO A 328 -5.57 -8.15 -18.85
C PRO A 328 -6.52 -9.14 -18.18
N HIS A 329 -6.90 -8.86 -16.94
CA HIS A 329 -7.86 -9.65 -16.16
C HIS A 329 -7.51 -11.13 -16.04
N SER A 330 -6.22 -11.47 -16.06
CA SER A 330 -5.72 -12.84 -16.05
C SER A 330 -4.46 -12.98 -15.21
N THR A 331 -4.20 -14.20 -14.73
CA THR A 331 -2.90 -14.58 -14.14
C THR A 331 -1.88 -14.99 -15.20
N ASP A 332 -2.27 -15.10 -16.47
CA ASP A 332 -1.36 -15.43 -17.57
C ASP A 332 -0.24 -14.39 -17.66
N LEU A 333 1.00 -14.84 -17.51
CA LEU A 333 2.16 -13.96 -17.60
C LEU A 333 2.39 -13.55 -19.06
N LEU A 334 2.62 -12.27 -19.29
CA LEU A 334 3.01 -11.74 -20.61
C LEU A 334 4.53 -11.50 -20.69
N GLY A 335 5.16 -11.10 -19.58
CA GLY A 335 6.60 -10.90 -19.51
C GLY A 335 7.04 -10.40 -18.13
N THR A 336 8.28 -9.93 -18.05
CA THR A 336 8.82 -9.22 -16.88
C THR A 336 9.42 -7.90 -17.32
N ALA A 337 9.47 -6.91 -16.42
CA ALA A 337 10.07 -5.61 -16.71
C ALA A 337 10.74 -5.01 -15.48
N LEU A 338 11.66 -4.07 -15.70
CA LEU A 338 12.22 -3.19 -14.68
C LEU A 338 11.28 -1.99 -14.47
N VAL A 339 11.47 -1.27 -13.35
CA VAL A 339 10.81 0.03 -13.12
C VAL A 339 11.74 1.15 -13.54
N PHE A 340 11.39 1.81 -14.65
CA PHE A 340 12.07 3.00 -15.13
C PHE A 340 11.53 4.30 -14.50
N SER A 341 10.44 4.16 -13.73
CA SER A 341 9.67 5.24 -13.10
C SER A 341 8.98 6.17 -14.10
N GLY A 342 8.03 6.98 -13.65
CA GLY A 342 7.15 7.75 -14.54
C GLY A 342 6.10 6.85 -15.20
N ASP A 343 5.59 7.26 -16.36
CA ASP A 343 4.39 6.67 -16.98
C ASP A 343 3.16 6.73 -16.05
N ASP A 344 3.09 7.81 -15.27
CA ASP A 344 2.03 8.03 -14.30
C ASP A 344 1.07 9.12 -14.78
N ARG A 345 -0.20 8.96 -14.41
CA ARG A 345 -1.27 9.95 -14.61
C ARG A 345 -1.60 10.59 -13.27
N LEU A 346 -1.60 11.92 -13.19
CA LEU A 346 -1.95 12.66 -11.98
C LEU A 346 -2.93 13.78 -12.35
N TYR A 347 -4.21 13.53 -12.10
CA TYR A 347 -5.28 14.41 -12.52
C TYR A 347 -6.16 14.86 -11.37
N GLN A 348 -6.36 16.18 -11.31
CA GLN A 348 -7.38 16.78 -10.44
C GLN A 348 -7.24 16.38 -8.97
N ASN A 349 -6.01 16.28 -8.47
CA ASN A 349 -5.71 16.06 -7.05
C ASN A 349 -5.49 17.40 -6.32
N ILE A 350 -5.58 17.37 -5.00
CA ILE A 350 -5.09 18.44 -4.11
C ILE A 350 -3.77 17.97 -3.51
N PHE A 351 -2.73 18.79 -3.59
CA PHE A 351 -1.43 18.54 -2.97
C PHE A 351 -1.11 19.62 -1.94
N VAL A 352 -0.62 19.24 -0.76
CA VAL A 352 -0.27 20.19 0.32
C VAL A 352 1.20 20.10 0.66
N GLY A 353 1.90 21.23 0.57
CA GLY A 353 3.31 21.36 0.92
C GLY A 353 3.57 21.53 2.42
N GLY A 354 4.78 21.97 2.75
CA GLY A 354 5.18 22.32 4.11
C GLY A 354 5.46 21.15 5.05
N GLN A 355 5.33 19.91 4.55
CA GLN A 355 5.64 18.70 5.30
C GLN A 355 7.14 18.45 5.39
N GLU A 356 7.56 17.76 6.45
CA GLU A 356 8.93 17.30 6.59
C GLU A 356 9.27 16.30 5.47
N THR A 357 10.43 16.50 4.83
CA THR A 357 10.92 15.60 3.79
C THR A 357 11.91 14.61 4.41
N PHE A 358 11.52 13.34 4.47
CA PHE A 358 12.34 12.28 5.09
C PHE A 358 13.44 11.73 4.18
N THR A 359 13.32 11.95 2.87
CA THR A 359 14.34 11.57 1.88
C THR A 359 14.53 12.70 0.85
N PRO A 360 15.71 12.81 0.19
CA PRO A 360 15.91 13.77 -0.90
C PRO A 360 14.92 13.62 -2.08
N GLN A 361 14.40 12.40 -2.27
CA GLN A 361 13.43 12.02 -3.30
C GLN A 361 11.99 12.42 -2.95
N SER A 362 11.70 12.69 -1.68
CA SER A 362 10.37 13.03 -1.20
C SER A 362 9.97 14.46 -1.61
N LYS A 363 8.82 14.62 -2.27
CA LYS A 363 8.24 15.90 -2.70
C LYS A 363 6.76 15.97 -2.35
N SER A 364 6.25 17.11 -1.92
CA SER A 364 4.82 17.30 -1.59
C SER A 364 3.94 17.67 -2.79
N GLY A 365 4.46 17.61 -4.00
CA GLY A 365 3.73 17.93 -5.23
C GLY A 365 4.17 17.04 -6.38
N THR A 366 4.08 17.55 -7.60
CA THR A 366 4.42 16.81 -8.82
C THR A 366 5.68 17.34 -9.50
N ASP A 367 6.40 18.29 -8.91
CA ASP A 367 7.70 18.77 -9.41
C ASP A 367 8.77 17.67 -9.42
N GLY A 368 8.58 16.60 -8.64
CA GLY A 368 9.40 15.39 -8.72
C GLY A 368 9.39 14.70 -10.09
N TYR A 369 8.51 15.06 -11.03
CA TYR A 369 8.55 14.56 -12.41
C TYR A 369 9.51 15.35 -13.32
N ASP A 370 9.95 16.56 -12.91
CA ASP A 370 10.94 17.36 -13.64
C ASP A 370 12.37 16.82 -13.49
N GLU A 371 12.64 16.07 -12.41
CA GLU A 371 13.93 15.42 -12.18
C GLU A 371 13.75 14.11 -11.41
N CYS A 372 14.17 13.00 -12.02
CA CYS A 372 14.27 11.71 -11.36
C CYS A 372 15.67 11.54 -10.78
N ILE A 373 15.76 11.32 -9.46
CA ILE A 373 17.01 10.89 -8.85
C ILE A 373 17.36 9.51 -9.41
N MET A 374 18.49 9.45 -10.10
CA MET A 374 18.95 8.24 -10.77
C MET A 374 19.42 7.20 -9.78
N HIS A 375 18.96 5.96 -9.99
CA HIS A 375 19.48 4.80 -9.29
C HIS A 375 20.99 4.68 -9.53
N PRO A 376 21.83 4.40 -8.51
CA PRO A 376 23.28 4.30 -8.69
C PRO A 376 23.71 3.33 -9.79
N MET A 377 22.98 2.23 -9.97
CA MET A 377 23.27 1.27 -11.03
C MET A 377 23.03 1.84 -12.44
N CYS A 378 22.06 2.75 -12.63
CA CYS A 378 21.91 3.48 -13.89
C CYS A 378 23.16 4.32 -14.18
N LYS A 379 23.73 4.97 -13.16
CA LYS A 379 24.95 5.77 -13.30
C LYS A 379 26.15 4.92 -13.69
N GLU A 380 26.28 3.72 -13.13
CA GLU A 380 27.35 2.78 -13.50
C GLU A 380 27.14 2.19 -14.89
N MET A 381 25.92 1.78 -15.26
CA MET A 381 25.63 1.31 -16.62
C MET A 381 25.97 2.35 -17.69
N ASN A 382 25.62 3.62 -17.45
CA ASN A 382 25.95 4.72 -18.35
C ASN A 382 27.47 4.84 -18.61
N LYS A 383 28.31 4.61 -17.59
CA LYS A 383 29.77 4.57 -17.75
C LYS A 383 30.21 3.41 -18.64
N TRP A 384 29.65 2.22 -18.44
CA TRP A 384 30.00 1.01 -19.20
C TRP A 384 29.64 1.10 -20.68
N PHE A 385 28.46 1.62 -20.99
CA PHE A 385 28.01 1.78 -22.37
C PHE A 385 28.62 3.02 -23.06
N LYS A 386 29.40 3.84 -22.35
CA LYS A 386 29.87 5.17 -22.79
C LYS A 386 28.71 6.05 -23.27
N THR A 387 27.56 5.89 -22.62
CA THR A 387 26.33 6.60 -22.94
C THR A 387 26.00 7.56 -21.82
N GLU A 388 25.78 8.84 -22.12
CA GLU A 388 25.18 9.75 -21.16
C GLU A 388 23.65 9.58 -21.18
N GLN A 389 23.02 9.66 -20.00
CA GLN A 389 21.58 9.79 -19.94
C GLN A 389 21.19 11.14 -20.55
N LEU A 390 20.26 11.11 -21.49
CA LEU A 390 19.93 12.29 -22.28
C LEU A 390 19.03 13.26 -21.51
N ASN A 391 18.19 12.75 -20.60
CA ASN A 391 17.24 13.52 -19.83
C ASN A 391 17.02 12.94 -18.43
N THR A 392 16.99 13.79 -17.41
CA THR A 392 16.72 13.40 -16.01
C THR A 392 15.23 13.50 -15.64
N GLY A 393 14.44 14.31 -16.34
CA GLY A 393 13.00 14.50 -16.12
C GLY A 393 12.12 13.73 -17.10
N CYS A 394 10.88 13.46 -16.68
CA CYS A 394 9.87 12.80 -17.51
C CYS A 394 9.55 13.60 -18.78
N ALA A 395 9.19 12.90 -19.86
CA ALA A 395 8.61 13.55 -21.03
C ALA A 395 7.22 14.11 -20.66
N ARG A 396 6.84 15.25 -21.23
CA ARG A 396 5.55 15.92 -20.94
C ARG A 396 4.40 15.34 -21.74
N SER A 397 4.69 14.42 -22.66
CA SER A 397 3.70 13.69 -23.45
C SER A 397 4.30 12.42 -24.07
N TRP A 398 3.43 11.53 -24.56
CA TRP A 398 3.84 10.38 -25.35
C TRP A 398 4.57 10.78 -26.65
N GLN A 399 4.16 11.89 -27.26
CA GLN A 399 4.79 12.36 -28.50
C GLN A 399 6.22 12.83 -28.24
N GLU A 400 6.42 13.63 -27.19
CA GLU A 400 7.76 14.05 -26.77
C GLU A 400 8.64 12.86 -26.38
N TYR A 401 8.08 11.84 -25.70
CA TYR A 401 8.83 10.62 -25.40
C TYR A 401 9.37 9.95 -26.68
N LYS A 402 8.52 9.78 -27.71
CA LYS A 402 8.95 9.20 -29.00
C LYS A 402 9.98 10.08 -29.72
N GLU A 403 9.86 11.40 -29.62
CA GLU A 403 10.83 12.34 -30.18
C GLU A 403 12.19 12.22 -29.47
N ARG A 404 12.20 12.20 -28.13
CA ARG A 404 13.43 11.97 -27.34
C ARG A 404 14.08 10.62 -27.67
N ILE A 405 13.29 9.56 -27.91
CA ILE A 405 13.82 8.26 -28.36
C ILE A 405 14.46 8.38 -29.75
N LYS A 406 13.81 9.06 -30.69
CA LYS A 406 14.36 9.27 -32.04
C LYS A 406 15.65 10.11 -32.00
N GLU A 407 15.70 11.13 -31.15
CA GLU A 407 16.88 11.99 -30.95
C GLU A 407 18.04 11.26 -30.28
N ALA A 408 17.73 10.22 -29.48
CA ALA A 408 18.74 9.39 -28.82
C ALA A 408 19.57 8.52 -29.78
N GLY A 409 19.14 8.41 -31.05
CA GLY A 409 19.86 7.73 -32.13
C GLY A 409 19.42 6.28 -32.35
N ASP A 410 20.17 5.58 -33.19
CA ASP A 410 19.92 4.17 -33.52
C ASP A 410 20.32 3.26 -32.36
N GLY A 411 19.48 2.27 -32.04
CA GLY A 411 19.71 1.27 -31.00
C GLY A 411 18.42 0.52 -30.65
N ASP A 412 18.45 -0.25 -29.57
CA ASP A 412 17.31 -1.02 -29.08
C ASP A 412 17.10 -0.72 -27.59
N HIS A 413 17.09 -1.72 -26.70
CA HIS A 413 16.79 -1.56 -25.28
C HIS A 413 17.63 -0.49 -24.58
N ASP A 414 18.91 -0.38 -24.93
CA ASP A 414 19.85 0.60 -24.39
C ASP A 414 19.42 2.05 -24.62
N VAL A 415 18.80 2.35 -25.77
CA VAL A 415 18.28 3.69 -26.08
C VAL A 415 17.08 4.01 -25.19
N PHE A 416 16.16 3.06 -25.04
CA PHE A 416 14.95 3.27 -24.23
C PHE A 416 15.26 3.44 -22.74
N MET A 417 16.29 2.79 -22.22
CA MET A 417 16.72 2.97 -20.82
C MET A 417 17.26 4.37 -20.50
N ARG A 418 17.74 5.10 -21.52
CA ARG A 418 18.33 6.44 -21.36
C ARG A 418 17.32 7.58 -21.41
N VAL A 419 16.05 7.27 -21.73
CA VAL A 419 14.98 8.25 -21.88
C VAL A 419 13.90 7.99 -20.84
N MET A 420 13.71 8.97 -19.95
CA MET A 420 12.65 8.92 -18.95
C MET A 420 11.27 8.86 -19.62
N GLN A 421 10.38 8.06 -19.03
CA GLN A 421 9.02 7.87 -19.51
C GLN A 421 8.20 9.17 -19.45
N ALA A 422 7.07 9.19 -20.14
CA ALA A 422 6.15 10.32 -20.06
C ALA A 422 5.46 10.41 -18.70
N ALA A 423 5.09 11.61 -18.27
CA ALA A 423 4.14 11.83 -17.18
C ALA A 423 2.96 12.64 -17.70
N TYR A 424 1.76 12.32 -17.22
CA TYR A 424 0.52 12.93 -17.68
C TYR A 424 -0.15 13.62 -16.50
N VAL A 425 0.09 14.92 -16.35
CA VAL A 425 -0.32 15.70 -15.17
C VAL A 425 -1.18 16.86 -15.62
N ASN A 426 -2.40 17.00 -15.08
CA ASN A 426 -3.25 18.17 -15.35
C ASN A 426 -4.36 18.40 -14.32
N GLY A 427 -4.77 19.65 -14.18
CA GLY A 427 -5.93 20.06 -13.40
C GLY A 427 -5.74 19.95 -11.89
N ASN A 428 -4.51 19.84 -11.37
CA ASN A 428 -4.25 19.70 -9.94
C ASN A 428 -4.26 21.06 -9.23
N HIS A 429 -4.52 21.02 -7.92
CA HIS A 429 -4.45 22.17 -7.01
C HIS A 429 -3.29 22.01 -6.02
N TYR A 430 -2.45 23.04 -5.88
CA TYR A 430 -1.25 22.99 -5.05
C TYR A 430 -1.32 24.02 -3.91
N CYS A 431 -1.32 23.54 -2.68
CA CYS A 431 -1.42 24.33 -1.46
C CYS A 431 -0.07 24.41 -0.73
N PHE A 432 0.10 25.46 0.07
CA PHE A 432 1.12 25.57 1.12
C PHE A 432 2.56 25.17 0.68
N GLY A 433 2.96 25.60 -0.51
CA GLY A 433 4.31 25.35 -1.03
C GLY A 433 4.50 24.03 -1.78
N ALA A 434 3.44 23.24 -2.00
CA ALA A 434 3.47 22.17 -3.00
C ALA A 434 3.74 22.76 -4.38
N LYS A 435 4.46 22.01 -5.23
CA LYS A 435 4.91 22.46 -6.55
C LYS A 435 4.38 21.57 -7.66
N ALA A 436 4.09 22.21 -8.79
CA ALA A 436 3.60 21.54 -9.99
C ALA A 436 4.73 20.99 -10.85
N PHE A 437 4.40 20.01 -11.69
CA PHE A 437 5.26 19.52 -12.76
C PHE A 437 5.35 20.59 -13.84
N SER A 438 6.55 20.88 -14.38
CA SER A 438 6.70 21.92 -15.41
C SER A 438 5.92 21.63 -16.71
N GLY A 439 5.57 20.37 -16.96
CA GLY A 439 4.74 19.96 -18.10
C GLY A 439 3.23 20.07 -17.89
N GLU A 440 2.78 20.42 -16.68
CA GLU A 440 1.36 20.62 -16.38
C GLU A 440 0.84 21.94 -16.98
N LYS A 441 -0.32 21.90 -17.64
CA LYS A 441 -0.87 23.07 -18.36
C LYS A 441 -1.88 23.85 -17.55
N ASP A 442 -2.85 23.15 -16.99
CA ASP A 442 -3.93 23.74 -16.20
C ASP A 442 -3.70 23.35 -14.73
N ASN A 443 -3.43 24.32 -13.87
CA ASN A 443 -3.32 24.14 -12.42
C ASN A 443 -3.65 25.44 -11.68
N THR A 444 -3.79 25.34 -10.35
CA THR A 444 -3.95 26.50 -9.49
C THR A 444 -3.12 26.33 -8.22
N PHE A 445 -2.82 27.46 -7.58
CA PHE A 445 -2.00 27.50 -6.37
C PHE A 445 -2.70 28.28 -5.27
N SER A 446 -2.57 27.78 -4.04
CA SER A 446 -2.90 28.49 -2.80
C SER A 446 -1.66 28.60 -1.92
N LYS A 447 -1.47 29.75 -1.28
CA LYS A 447 -0.43 29.92 -0.25
C LYS A 447 -0.88 29.39 1.11
N GLU A 448 -2.17 29.17 1.28
CA GLU A 448 -2.76 28.75 2.55
C GLU A 448 -2.56 27.25 2.79
N ASN A 449 -2.43 26.88 4.05
CA ASN A 449 -2.53 25.49 4.48
C ASN A 449 -4.01 25.15 4.68
N PRO A 450 -4.55 24.11 4.01
CA PRO A 450 -5.94 23.69 4.22
C PRO A 450 -6.20 23.13 5.63
N MET A 451 -5.15 22.81 6.40
CA MET A 451 -5.27 22.28 7.78
C MET A 451 -6.17 21.04 7.83
N LEU A 452 -5.96 20.09 6.91
CA LEU A 452 -6.73 18.85 6.87
C LEU A 452 -6.54 18.06 8.16
N GLU A 453 -7.63 17.76 8.85
CA GLU A 453 -7.68 16.93 10.05
C GLU A 453 -8.80 15.90 9.92
N ILE A 454 -8.57 14.69 10.41
CA ILE A 454 -9.59 13.65 10.52
C ILE A 454 -10.05 13.57 11.97
N ARG A 455 -11.34 13.77 12.21
CA ARG A 455 -11.95 13.73 13.54
C ARG A 455 -13.00 12.65 13.64
N GLU A 456 -12.89 11.83 14.68
CA GLU A 456 -13.91 10.85 15.02
C GLU A 456 -14.91 11.45 16.02
N GLU A 457 -16.20 11.36 15.69
CA GLU A 457 -17.30 11.74 16.58
C GLU A 457 -18.38 10.65 16.56
N LYS A 458 -18.50 9.90 17.67
CA LYS A 458 -19.52 8.86 17.85
C LYS A 458 -19.49 7.78 16.74
N GLY A 459 -18.31 7.29 16.38
CA GLY A 459 -18.13 6.26 15.34
C GLY A 459 -18.26 6.77 13.89
N LYS A 460 -18.32 8.09 13.70
CA LYS A 460 -18.32 8.75 12.39
C LYS A 460 -17.04 9.55 12.22
N PHE A 461 -16.45 9.51 11.03
CA PHE A 461 -15.17 10.16 10.73
C PHE A 461 -15.40 11.32 9.77
N TYR A 462 -14.94 12.49 10.17
CA TYR A 462 -15.09 13.74 9.44
C TYR A 462 -13.74 14.24 8.95
N ALA A 463 -13.67 14.64 7.68
CA ALA A 463 -12.58 15.46 7.17
C ALA A 463 -12.93 16.93 7.43
N GLU A 464 -12.13 17.60 8.25
CA GLU A 464 -12.21 19.03 8.53
C GLU A 464 -11.04 19.75 7.84
N PHE A 465 -11.33 20.76 7.02
CA PHE A 465 -10.31 21.51 6.28
C PHE A 465 -10.84 22.87 5.80
N THR A 466 -9.94 23.74 5.36
CA THR A 466 -10.26 25.03 4.75
C THR A 466 -9.94 25.00 3.25
N ALA A 467 -10.94 25.23 2.40
CA ALA A 467 -10.78 25.32 0.96
C ALA A 467 -10.54 26.77 0.52
N ASP A 468 -9.41 27.03 -0.15
CA ASP A 468 -9.15 28.36 -0.72
C ASP A 468 -10.00 28.63 -1.96
N GLN A 469 -10.32 29.90 -2.22
CA GLN A 469 -11.13 30.30 -3.38
C GLN A 469 -10.48 29.90 -4.73
N SER A 470 -9.15 29.77 -4.78
CA SER A 470 -8.42 29.35 -5.98
C SER A 470 -8.67 27.89 -6.37
N LEU A 471 -9.04 27.01 -5.43
CA LEU A 471 -9.41 25.61 -5.72
C LEU A 471 -10.51 25.53 -6.79
N PHE A 472 -11.54 26.36 -6.63
CA PHE A 472 -12.71 26.44 -7.52
C PHE A 472 -12.44 27.12 -8.87
N LYS A 473 -11.23 27.64 -9.09
CA LYS A 473 -10.82 28.26 -10.36
C LYS A 473 -10.03 27.31 -11.25
N THR A 474 -9.75 26.10 -10.76
CA THR A 474 -8.99 25.11 -11.50
C THR A 474 -9.78 24.66 -12.71
N LYS A 475 -9.13 24.69 -13.88
CA LYS A 475 -9.76 24.23 -15.10
C LYS A 475 -9.70 22.70 -15.15
N THR A 476 -10.88 22.09 -15.09
CA THR A 476 -11.06 20.64 -14.99
C THR A 476 -12.15 20.16 -15.96
N GLU A 477 -12.16 18.84 -16.18
CA GLU A 477 -13.14 18.16 -17.03
C GLU A 477 -13.48 16.78 -16.43
N PRO A 478 -14.63 16.16 -16.73
CA PRO A 478 -14.92 14.81 -16.27
C PRO A 478 -13.87 13.82 -16.78
N ILE A 479 -13.37 12.95 -15.91
CA ILE A 479 -12.37 11.94 -16.26
C ILE A 479 -13.05 10.59 -16.41
N GLU A 480 -12.58 9.84 -17.40
CA GLU A 480 -12.95 8.47 -17.70
C GLU A 480 -11.71 7.73 -18.21
N THR A 481 -11.70 6.42 -18.07
CA THR A 481 -10.46 5.68 -18.32
C THR A 481 -10.01 5.68 -19.78
N LYS A 482 -10.90 5.93 -20.75
CA LYS A 482 -10.47 6.10 -22.15
C LYS A 482 -9.53 7.30 -22.36
N MET A 483 -9.60 8.32 -21.51
CA MET A 483 -8.73 9.50 -21.57
C MET A 483 -7.32 9.21 -21.04
N LEU A 484 -7.16 8.20 -20.19
CA LEU A 484 -5.88 7.88 -19.55
C LEU A 484 -4.90 7.14 -20.47
N GLY A 485 -5.37 6.66 -21.63
CA GLY A 485 -4.57 5.86 -22.54
C GLY A 485 -4.16 4.53 -21.89
N ARG A 486 -2.88 4.16 -22.05
CA ARG A 486 -2.32 2.88 -21.59
C ARG A 486 -0.91 3.09 -21.05
N PRO A 487 -0.48 2.39 -19.98
CA PRO A 487 0.91 2.36 -19.62
C PRO A 487 1.74 1.70 -20.73
N ARG A 488 2.96 2.18 -20.96
CA ARG A 488 3.83 1.82 -22.07
C ARG A 488 4.24 0.35 -22.05
N ILE A 489 4.67 -0.16 -20.90
CA ILE A 489 5.28 -1.50 -20.78
C ILE A 489 4.21 -2.59 -20.91
N CYS A 490 3.15 -2.52 -20.11
CA CYS A 490 2.10 -3.53 -20.13
C CYS A 490 1.14 -3.31 -21.32
N ASN A 491 0.99 -2.08 -21.81
CA ASN A 491 0.17 -1.73 -22.98
C ASN A 491 -1.32 -2.13 -22.86
N PHE A 492 -1.87 -1.98 -21.65
CA PHE A 492 -3.27 -2.26 -21.34
C PHE A 492 -4.03 -1.02 -20.91
N ARG A 493 -5.36 -1.02 -21.06
CA ARG A 493 -6.21 0.10 -20.64
C ARG A 493 -6.41 0.07 -19.13
N PHE A 494 -6.62 1.24 -18.56
CA PHE A 494 -7.28 1.35 -17.27
C PHE A 494 -8.75 0.95 -17.48
N GLU A 495 -9.21 -0.14 -16.86
CA GLU A 495 -10.57 -0.65 -17.03
C GLU A 495 -11.00 -1.40 -15.77
N ALA A 496 -12.30 -1.59 -15.60
CA ALA A 496 -12.86 -2.36 -14.49
C ALA A 496 -12.54 -3.86 -14.66
N PRO A 497 -12.64 -4.70 -13.60
CA PRO A 497 -12.32 -6.14 -13.68
C PRO A 497 -13.13 -6.98 -14.70
N ASP A 498 -14.21 -6.42 -15.25
CA ASP A 498 -15.02 -7.00 -16.33
C ASP A 498 -14.68 -6.43 -17.72
N GLY A 499 -13.65 -5.57 -17.81
CA GLY A 499 -13.21 -4.89 -19.03
C GLY A 499 -14.01 -3.63 -19.38
N SER A 500 -14.95 -3.20 -18.53
CA SER A 500 -15.73 -2.00 -18.79
C SER A 500 -14.91 -0.72 -18.54
N GLU A 501 -15.31 0.38 -19.20
CA GLU A 501 -14.79 1.70 -18.89
C GLU A 501 -15.20 2.12 -17.47
N ILE A 502 -14.32 2.85 -16.77
CA ILE A 502 -14.63 3.49 -15.49
C ILE A 502 -14.79 4.99 -15.75
N VAL A 503 -15.90 5.55 -15.28
CA VAL A 503 -16.14 7.00 -15.26
C VAL A 503 -15.99 7.49 -13.82
N PHE A 504 -15.11 8.47 -13.59
CA PHE A 504 -14.86 9.05 -12.27
C PHE A 504 -15.87 10.17 -12.00
N ASN A 505 -17.17 9.86 -12.03
CA ASN A 505 -18.26 10.83 -11.92
C ASN A 505 -18.83 11.00 -10.51
N ARG A 506 -18.27 10.31 -9.50
CA ARG A 506 -18.65 10.45 -8.11
C ARG A 506 -17.47 10.79 -7.22
N ASP A 507 -17.73 11.62 -6.21
CA ASP A 507 -16.79 11.97 -5.14
C ASP A 507 -16.77 10.90 -4.03
N ILE A 508 -15.92 11.06 -3.00
CA ILE A 508 -15.78 10.09 -1.90
C ILE A 508 -17.09 9.88 -1.11
N CYS A 509 -17.97 10.88 -1.09
CA CYS A 509 -19.27 10.85 -0.43
C CYS A 509 -20.40 10.35 -1.36
N GLY A 510 -20.06 9.92 -2.59
CA GLY A 510 -21.02 9.45 -3.59
C GLY A 510 -21.78 10.56 -4.35
N ASN A 511 -21.44 11.83 -4.16
CA ASN A 511 -22.05 12.94 -4.88
C ASN A 511 -21.62 12.93 -6.35
N GLU A 512 -22.53 13.29 -7.25
CA GLU A 512 -22.21 13.44 -8.66
C GLU A 512 -21.32 14.66 -8.90
N ARG A 513 -20.25 14.45 -9.67
CA ARG A 513 -19.34 15.50 -10.11
C ARG A 513 -19.96 16.33 -11.23
N SER A 514 -19.69 17.63 -11.21
CA SER A 514 -20.15 18.55 -12.24
C SER A 514 -19.38 18.38 -13.55
N LYS A 515 -19.70 19.20 -14.56
CA LYS A 515 -18.94 19.25 -15.83
C LYS A 515 -17.55 19.87 -15.68
N SER A 516 -17.27 20.51 -14.56
CA SER A 516 -15.95 21.03 -14.20
C SER A 516 -15.68 20.60 -12.75
N PRO A 517 -15.36 19.31 -12.54
CA PRO A 517 -15.23 18.75 -11.20
C PRO A 517 -14.23 19.52 -10.34
N ILE A 518 -14.48 19.58 -9.04
CA ILE A 518 -13.52 20.18 -8.11
C ILE A 518 -12.33 19.22 -7.94
N PRO A 519 -11.07 19.72 -7.99
CA PRO A 519 -9.92 18.89 -7.64
C PRO A 519 -10.04 18.31 -6.23
N GLY A 520 -9.55 17.09 -6.05
CA GLY A 520 -9.64 16.34 -4.82
C GLY A 520 -10.92 15.51 -4.69
N PRO A 521 -11.12 14.88 -3.52
CA PRO A 521 -12.09 13.80 -3.35
C PRO A 521 -13.50 14.31 -3.06
N PHE A 522 -13.74 15.62 -3.11
CA PHE A 522 -15.00 16.25 -2.73
C PHE A 522 -15.56 17.11 -3.86
N GLU A 523 -16.87 17.04 -4.10
CA GLU A 523 -17.57 17.94 -5.02
C GLU A 523 -18.46 18.95 -4.28
N LYS A 524 -19.13 18.53 -3.19
CA LYS A 524 -20.06 19.39 -2.44
C LYS A 524 -19.36 20.12 -1.29
N ILE A 525 -18.46 21.04 -1.63
CA ILE A 525 -17.72 21.88 -0.69
C ILE A 525 -17.76 23.35 -1.11
N GLU A 526 -17.51 24.26 -0.17
CA GLU A 526 -17.46 25.71 -0.42
C GLU A 526 -16.13 26.33 0.01
N ALA A 527 -15.83 27.54 -0.46
CA ALA A 527 -14.65 28.27 -0.01
C ALA A 527 -14.77 28.60 1.49
N GLY A 528 -13.69 28.44 2.24
CA GLY A 528 -13.68 28.53 3.69
C GLY A 528 -13.71 27.16 4.36
N LYS A 529 -14.24 27.10 5.59
CA LYS A 529 -14.19 25.90 6.44
C LYS A 529 -15.23 24.87 5.98
N ASN A 530 -14.79 23.63 5.84
CA ASN A 530 -15.64 22.48 5.51
C ASN A 530 -15.49 21.41 6.59
N LYS A 531 -16.60 20.72 6.87
CA LYS A 531 -16.65 19.51 7.69
C LYS A 531 -17.48 18.48 6.92
N VAL A 532 -16.85 17.42 6.46
CA VAL A 532 -17.46 16.43 5.57
C VAL A 532 -17.40 15.06 6.22
N LEU A 533 -18.54 14.36 6.32
CA LEU A 533 -18.57 12.96 6.72
C LEU A 533 -17.96 12.10 5.61
N VAL A 534 -16.88 11.38 5.92
CA VAL A 534 -16.11 10.61 4.93
C VAL A 534 -16.11 9.12 5.19
N TRP A 535 -16.40 8.70 6.43
CA TRP A 535 -16.50 7.29 6.77
C TRP A 535 -17.39 7.09 7.98
N GLU A 536 -18.18 6.01 7.98
CA GLU A 536 -18.93 5.51 9.13
C GLU A 536 -19.04 3.99 9.02
N LYS A 537 -19.08 3.28 10.15
CA LYS A 537 -19.16 1.81 10.14
C LYS A 537 -20.53 1.32 9.69
#